data_AF-A0A2M6WV90-F1
#
_entry.id   AF-A0A2M6WV90-F1
#
_cell.length_a   1.000
_cell.length_b   1.000
_cell.length_c   1.000
_cell.angle_alpha   90.00
_cell.angle_beta   90.00
_cell.angle_gamma   90.00
#
_symmetry.space_group_name_H-M   'P 1'
#
loop_
_entity.id
_entity.type
_entity.pdbx_description
1 polymer ?
#
loop_
_entity_poly.entity_id
_entity_poly.type
_entity_poly.pdbx_seq_one_letter_code
_entity_poly.pdbx_strand_id
1 'polypeptide(L)'
;MRAENAKLKAENENQEETTSRSETESAQLEIDAERTALKTEKTKIEAETAKARTEAYRLQKEAEARQAAEEQKRLDLLRQQQLEDQARELELQQQREAQKILEEQKQIEWERVNQINNQIQSLLSEYNEKIAAIDGQILAIQQQYYEDEKNIKNQPIAMQFITSQIQKLAQEADSKINQLYLEQEALRLEYQRKIKELESQDVSY
;
A
#
# COMPACT_ATOMS: atom_id res chain seq x y z
N MET A 1 13.20 -134.85 19.10
CA MET A 1 13.58 -134.14 17.85
C MET A 1 12.44 -133.42 17.11
N ARG A 2 11.14 -133.72 17.30
CA ARG A 2 10.05 -132.93 16.68
C ARG A 2 9.59 -131.70 17.49
N ALA A 3 9.66 -131.75 18.83
CA ALA A 3 9.23 -130.63 19.69
C ALA A 3 10.24 -129.46 19.71
N GLU A 4 11.52 -129.73 19.47
CA GLU A 4 12.60 -128.73 19.51
C GLU A 4 12.62 -127.84 18.24
N ASN A 5 12.34 -128.43 17.08
CA ASN A 5 12.14 -127.70 15.81
C ASN A 5 10.90 -126.81 15.84
N ALA A 6 9.81 -127.24 16.50
CA ALA A 6 8.60 -126.42 16.66
C ALA A 6 8.85 -125.22 17.58
N LYS A 7 9.70 -125.38 18.60
CA LYS A 7 10.06 -124.31 19.54
C LYS A 7 10.97 -123.27 18.88
N LEU A 8 11.99 -123.70 18.12
CA LEU A 8 12.85 -122.82 17.32
C LEU A 8 12.09 -122.07 16.22
N LYS A 9 11.09 -122.71 15.60
CA LYS A 9 10.24 -122.05 14.59
C LYS A 9 9.32 -120.99 15.22
N ALA A 10 8.70 -121.30 16.36
CA ALA A 10 7.90 -120.34 17.11
C ALA A 10 8.75 -119.19 17.69
N GLU A 11 10.01 -119.45 18.06
CA GLU A 11 10.93 -118.42 18.56
C GLU A 11 11.43 -117.51 17.43
N ASN A 12 11.71 -118.06 16.25
CA ASN A 12 12.03 -117.27 15.05
C ASN A 12 10.83 -116.46 14.54
N GLU A 13 9.63 -117.05 14.49
CA GLU A 13 8.41 -116.33 14.09
C GLU A 13 8.08 -115.20 15.09
N ASN A 14 8.31 -115.43 16.38
CA ASN A 14 8.14 -114.40 17.41
C ASN A 14 9.27 -113.33 17.36
N GLN A 15 10.50 -113.69 16.96
CA GLN A 15 11.57 -112.73 16.68
C GLN A 15 11.28 -111.89 15.42
N GLU A 16 10.73 -112.49 14.37
CA GLU A 16 10.33 -111.76 13.15
C GLU A 16 9.13 -110.85 13.39
N GLU A 17 8.13 -111.27 14.17
CA GLU A 17 7.01 -110.43 14.59
C GLU A 17 7.46 -109.29 15.51
N THR A 18 8.37 -109.54 16.45
CA THR A 18 8.90 -108.48 17.34
C THR A 18 9.80 -107.50 16.59
N THR A 19 10.58 -107.96 15.61
CA THR A 19 11.40 -107.09 14.76
C THR A 19 10.54 -106.27 13.81
N SER A 20 9.57 -106.89 13.12
CA SER A 20 8.62 -106.19 12.23
C SER A 20 7.77 -105.19 13.00
N ARG A 21 7.32 -105.54 14.21
CA ARG A 21 6.59 -104.63 15.10
C ARG A 21 7.46 -103.46 15.55
N SER A 22 8.71 -103.73 15.95
CA SER A 22 9.69 -102.68 16.30
C SER A 22 9.98 -101.74 15.12
N GLU A 23 10.07 -102.26 13.90
CA GLU A 23 10.26 -101.46 12.69
C GLU A 23 9.03 -100.60 12.36
N THR A 24 7.82 -101.15 12.50
CA THR A 24 6.57 -100.38 12.32
C THR A 24 6.35 -99.33 13.42
N GLU A 25 6.71 -99.62 14.67
CA GLU A 25 6.66 -98.66 15.77
C GLU A 25 7.70 -97.55 15.59
N SER A 26 8.90 -97.88 15.09
CA SER A 26 9.93 -96.90 14.73
C SER A 26 9.48 -95.98 13.57
N ALA A 27 8.88 -96.53 12.52
CA ALA A 27 8.35 -95.75 11.40
C ALA A 27 7.17 -94.86 11.81
N GLN A 28 6.30 -95.33 12.71
CA GLN A 28 5.19 -94.54 13.24
C GLN A 28 5.68 -93.37 14.10
N LEU A 29 6.72 -93.58 14.93
CA LEU A 29 7.36 -92.52 15.71
C LEU A 29 8.01 -91.45 14.81
N GLU A 30 8.61 -91.85 13.69
CA GLU A 30 9.20 -90.93 12.70
C GLU A 30 8.11 -90.08 12.02
N ILE A 31 6.99 -90.69 11.61
CA ILE A 31 5.83 -89.98 11.06
C ILE A 31 5.23 -88.98 12.07
N ASP A 32 5.15 -89.36 13.35
CA ASP A 32 4.60 -88.48 14.39
C ASP A 32 5.57 -87.32 14.72
N ALA A 33 6.88 -87.55 14.62
CA ALA A 33 7.90 -86.51 14.73
C ALA A 33 7.81 -85.51 13.56
N GLU A 34 7.67 -85.98 12.33
CA GLU A 34 7.47 -85.14 11.13
C GLU A 34 6.16 -84.34 11.21
N ARG A 35 5.06 -84.97 11.64
CA ARG A 35 3.78 -84.27 11.87
C ARG A 35 3.90 -83.15 12.89
N THR A 36 4.67 -83.37 13.95
CA THR A 36 4.92 -82.36 14.99
C THR A 36 5.81 -81.23 14.47
N ALA A 37 6.83 -81.54 13.68
CA ALA A 37 7.67 -80.56 13.01
C ALA A 37 6.85 -79.68 12.04
N LEU A 38 6.03 -80.29 11.18
CA LEU A 38 5.15 -79.58 10.24
C LEU A 38 4.13 -78.68 10.97
N LYS A 39 3.54 -79.17 12.06
CA LYS A 39 2.61 -78.37 12.87
C LYS A 39 3.31 -77.17 13.51
N THR A 40 4.56 -77.34 13.94
CA THR A 40 5.38 -76.27 14.52
C THR A 40 5.83 -75.26 13.47
N GLU A 41 6.13 -75.71 12.25
CA GLU A 41 6.47 -74.84 11.14
C GLU A 41 5.24 -74.05 10.65
N LYS A 42 4.08 -74.70 10.57
CA LYS A 42 2.81 -74.03 10.25
C LYS A 42 2.49 -72.91 11.23
N THR A 43 2.63 -73.14 12.54
CA THR A 43 2.37 -72.09 13.54
C THR A 43 3.38 -70.95 13.49
N LYS A 44 4.65 -71.23 13.16
CA LYS A 44 5.66 -70.17 12.90
C LYS A 44 5.28 -69.33 11.69
N ILE A 45 4.92 -69.96 10.57
CA ILE A 45 4.49 -69.27 9.35
C ILE A 45 3.26 -68.41 9.62
N GLU A 46 2.26 -68.93 10.35
CA GLU A 46 1.06 -68.18 10.72
C GLU A 46 1.39 -66.95 11.60
N ALA A 47 2.29 -67.10 12.56
CA ALA A 47 2.73 -66.00 13.43
C ALA A 47 3.53 -64.93 12.65
N GLU A 48 4.41 -65.34 11.74
CA GLU A 48 5.17 -64.43 10.88
C GLU A 48 4.25 -63.70 9.89
N THR A 49 3.28 -64.42 9.32
CA THR A 49 2.26 -63.84 8.44
C THR A 49 1.40 -62.82 9.20
N ALA A 50 1.01 -63.09 10.44
CA ALA A 50 0.26 -62.16 11.28
C ALA A 50 1.08 -60.88 11.57
N LYS A 51 2.36 -61.02 11.93
CA LYS A 51 3.26 -59.88 12.12
C LYS A 51 3.42 -59.05 10.85
N ALA A 52 3.61 -59.71 9.71
CA ALA A 52 3.74 -59.04 8.41
C ALA A 52 2.46 -58.25 8.05
N ARG A 53 1.27 -58.79 8.33
CA ARG A 53 0.00 -58.08 8.13
C ARG A 53 -0.12 -56.84 9.02
N THR A 54 0.25 -56.95 10.29
CA THR A 54 0.24 -55.80 11.21
C THR A 54 1.21 -54.72 10.76
N GLU A 55 2.42 -55.09 10.34
CA GLU A 55 3.43 -54.14 9.86
C GLU A 55 3.00 -53.48 8.55
N ALA A 56 2.44 -54.24 7.60
CA ALA A 56 1.89 -53.69 6.36
C ALA A 56 0.77 -52.68 6.63
N TYR A 57 -0.14 -52.99 7.56
CA TYR A 57 -1.20 -52.06 7.96
C TYR A 57 -0.66 -50.80 8.63
N ARG A 58 0.35 -50.92 9.50
CA ARG A 58 1.03 -49.79 10.15
C ARG A 58 1.66 -48.87 9.11
N LEU A 59 2.41 -49.44 8.16
CA LEU A 59 3.06 -48.70 7.07
C LEU A 59 2.03 -48.01 6.17
N GLN A 60 0.91 -48.67 5.86
CA GLN A 60 -0.18 -48.07 5.11
C GLN A 60 -0.73 -46.84 5.85
N LYS A 61 -1.04 -46.96 7.15
CA LYS A 61 -1.56 -45.84 7.94
C LYS A 61 -0.56 -44.70 8.07
N GLU A 62 0.72 -45.01 8.19
CA GLU A 62 1.78 -44.01 8.21
C GLU A 62 1.89 -43.28 6.86
N ALA A 63 1.78 -44.00 5.74
CA ALA A 63 1.76 -43.41 4.40
C ALA A 63 0.53 -42.51 4.18
N GLU A 64 -0.66 -42.95 4.58
CA GLU A 64 -1.89 -42.15 4.53
C GLU A 64 -1.76 -40.86 5.35
N ALA A 65 -1.21 -40.95 6.58
CA ALA A 65 -1.00 -39.79 7.43
C ALA A 65 0.02 -38.79 6.84
N ARG A 66 1.09 -39.29 6.20
CA ARG A 66 2.07 -38.43 5.51
C ARG A 66 1.45 -37.71 4.32
N GLN A 67 0.66 -38.40 3.50
CA GLN A 67 -0.04 -37.79 2.37
C GLN A 67 -1.01 -36.70 2.82
N ALA A 68 -1.80 -36.95 3.86
CA ALA A 68 -2.70 -35.96 4.43
C ALA A 68 -1.94 -34.73 4.96
N ALA A 69 -0.80 -34.93 5.62
CA ALA A 69 0.03 -33.83 6.11
C ALA A 69 0.66 -32.99 4.97
N GLU A 70 1.07 -33.63 3.88
CA GLU A 70 1.58 -32.93 2.68
C GLU A 70 0.49 -32.13 1.97
N GLU A 71 -0.71 -32.71 1.84
CA GLU A 71 -1.87 -32.02 1.27
C GLU A 71 -2.26 -30.79 2.12
N GLN A 72 -2.30 -30.93 3.44
CA GLN A 72 -2.58 -29.82 4.35
C GLN A 72 -1.55 -28.70 4.18
N LYS A 73 -0.25 -29.02 4.14
CA LYS A 73 0.81 -28.03 3.90
C LYS A 73 0.63 -27.29 2.57
N ARG A 74 0.20 -28.01 1.52
CA ARG A 74 -0.04 -27.42 0.21
C ARG A 74 -1.24 -26.46 0.24
N LEU A 75 -2.30 -26.82 0.94
CA LEU A 75 -3.48 -25.95 1.14
C LEU A 75 -3.12 -24.71 1.96
N ASP A 76 -2.35 -24.87 3.03
CA ASP A 76 -1.90 -23.75 3.87
C ASP A 76 -1.01 -22.77 3.08
N LEU A 77 -0.09 -23.30 2.26
CA LEU A 77 0.74 -22.48 1.38
C LEU A 77 -0.09 -21.71 0.35
N LEU A 78 -1.08 -22.36 -0.26
CA LEU A 78 -1.98 -21.70 -1.23
C LEU A 78 -2.79 -20.59 -0.55
N ARG A 79 -3.30 -20.84 0.66
CA ARG A 79 -4.01 -19.83 1.45
C ARG A 79 -3.11 -18.66 1.80
N GLN A 80 -1.86 -18.91 2.17
CA GLN A 80 -0.89 -17.86 2.46
C GLN A 80 -0.64 -17.00 1.21
N GLN A 81 -0.42 -17.62 0.05
CA GLN A 81 -0.23 -16.88 -1.21
C GLN A 81 -1.43 -15.99 -1.54
N GLN A 82 -2.66 -16.51 -1.39
CA GLN A 82 -3.87 -15.71 -1.60
C GLN A 82 -3.97 -14.49 -0.67
N LEU A 83 -3.59 -14.65 0.60
CA LEU A 83 -3.59 -13.54 1.55
C LEU A 83 -2.51 -12.50 1.22
N GLU A 84 -1.33 -12.94 0.78
CA GLU A 84 -0.26 -12.04 0.34
C GLU A 84 -0.66 -11.25 -0.92
N ASP A 85 -1.31 -11.90 -1.89
CA ASP A 85 -1.79 -11.24 -3.10
C ASP A 85 -2.90 -10.22 -2.78
N GLN A 86 -3.83 -10.56 -1.88
CA GLN A 86 -4.84 -9.61 -1.38
C GLN A 86 -4.21 -8.42 -0.65
N ALA A 87 -3.19 -8.66 0.18
CA ALA A 87 -2.50 -7.60 0.90
C ALA A 87 -1.77 -6.65 -0.06
N ARG A 88 -1.11 -7.19 -1.10
CA ARG A 88 -0.45 -6.38 -2.14
C ARG A 88 -1.44 -5.55 -2.94
N GLU A 89 -2.59 -6.11 -3.28
CA GLU A 89 -3.64 -5.40 -4.01
C GLU A 89 -4.19 -4.24 -3.18
N LEU A 90 -4.45 -4.48 -1.89
CA LEU A 90 -4.88 -3.44 -0.95
C LEU A 90 -3.83 -2.34 -0.80
N GLU A 91 -2.55 -2.70 -0.66
CA GLU A 91 -1.46 -1.74 -0.56
C GLU A 91 -1.35 -0.87 -1.83
N LEU A 92 -1.46 -1.49 -3.01
CA LEU A 92 -1.45 -0.78 -4.28
C LEU A 92 -2.65 0.17 -4.40
N GLN A 93 -3.83 -0.25 -3.93
CA GLN A 93 -5.02 0.60 -3.90
C GLN A 93 -4.79 1.81 -2.98
N GLN A 94 -4.28 1.61 -1.77
CA GLN A 94 -3.98 2.70 -0.83
C GLN A 94 -2.95 3.67 -1.41
N GLN A 95 -1.91 3.17 -2.08
CA GLN A 95 -0.93 4.03 -2.75
C GLN A 95 -1.56 4.88 -3.86
N ARG A 96 -2.45 4.29 -4.68
CA ARG A 96 -3.17 5.04 -5.72
C ARG A 96 -4.10 6.10 -5.14
N GLU A 97 -4.83 5.77 -4.09
CA GLU A 97 -5.69 6.73 -3.39
C GLU A 97 -4.88 7.88 -2.77
N ALA A 98 -3.75 7.57 -2.13
CA ALA A 98 -2.84 8.58 -1.60
C ALA A 98 -2.26 9.49 -2.70
N GLN A 99 -1.88 8.93 -3.85
CA GLN A 99 -1.44 9.71 -5.01
C GLN A 99 -2.53 10.62 -5.54
N LYS A 100 -3.76 10.11 -5.65
CA LYS A 100 -4.91 10.90 -6.11
C LYS A 100 -5.18 12.07 -5.17
N ILE A 101 -5.17 11.85 -3.85
CA ILE A 101 -5.33 12.92 -2.85
C ILE A 101 -4.23 13.97 -2.99
N LEU A 102 -2.98 13.54 -3.16
CA LEU A 102 -1.86 14.46 -3.33
C LEU A 102 -1.99 15.31 -4.60
N GLU A 103 -2.45 14.72 -5.70
CA GLU A 103 -2.65 15.43 -6.96
C GLU A 103 -3.82 16.41 -6.89
N GLU A 104 -4.93 16.02 -6.26
CA GLU A 104 -6.06 16.91 -5.97
C GLU A 104 -5.62 18.10 -5.09
N GLN A 105 -4.80 17.86 -4.05
CA GLN A 105 -4.26 18.93 -3.21
C GLN A 105 -3.38 19.91 -4.01
N LYS A 106 -2.48 19.41 -4.86
CA LYS A 106 -1.65 20.25 -5.72
C LYS A 106 -2.49 21.08 -6.69
N GLN A 107 -3.56 20.49 -7.22
CA GLN A 107 -4.45 21.22 -8.12
C GLN A 107 -5.18 22.35 -7.39
N ILE A 108 -5.71 22.09 -6.20
CA ILE A 108 -6.36 23.11 -5.35
C ILE A 108 -5.39 24.24 -5.03
N GLU A 109 -4.16 23.91 -4.65
CA GLU A 109 -3.12 24.89 -4.35
C GLU A 109 -2.78 25.74 -5.58
N TRP A 110 -2.60 25.11 -6.74
CA TRP A 110 -2.34 25.82 -8.00
C TRP A 110 -3.50 26.75 -8.41
N GLU A 111 -4.75 26.29 -8.29
CA GLU A 111 -5.94 27.09 -8.59
C GLU A 111 -6.04 28.31 -7.65
N ARG A 112 -5.75 28.11 -6.35
CA ARG A 112 -5.73 29.18 -5.35
C ARG A 112 -4.67 30.24 -5.65
N VAL A 113 -3.43 29.83 -5.92
CA VAL A 113 -2.34 30.76 -6.27
C VAL A 113 -2.70 31.55 -7.53
N ASN A 114 -3.27 30.91 -8.54
CA ASN A 114 -3.72 31.60 -9.75
C ASN A 114 -4.85 32.58 -9.48
N GLN A 115 -5.80 32.23 -8.61
CA GLN A 115 -6.87 33.15 -8.22
C GLN A 115 -6.31 34.40 -7.54
N ILE A 116 -5.37 34.23 -6.59
CA ILE A 116 -4.69 35.36 -5.91
C ILE A 116 -3.94 36.21 -6.93
N ASN A 117 -3.16 35.59 -7.83
CA ASN A 117 -2.43 36.30 -8.87
C ASN A 117 -3.37 37.13 -9.77
N ASN A 118 -4.51 36.57 -10.17
CA ASN A 118 -5.50 37.30 -10.97
C ASN A 118 -6.08 38.49 -10.21
N GLN A 119 -6.35 38.34 -8.91
CA GLN A 119 -6.81 39.45 -8.06
C GLN A 119 -5.75 40.54 -7.93
N ILE A 120 -4.48 40.16 -7.73
CA ILE A 120 -3.34 41.09 -7.69
C ILE A 120 -3.23 41.88 -9.00
N GLN A 121 -3.34 41.22 -10.14
CA GLN A 121 -3.29 41.88 -11.45
C GLN A 121 -4.47 42.84 -11.67
N SER A 122 -5.67 42.45 -11.24
CA SER A 122 -6.84 43.33 -11.31
C SER A 122 -6.65 44.58 -10.45
N LEU A 123 -6.14 44.42 -9.22
CA LEU A 123 -5.83 45.55 -8.34
C LEU A 123 -4.73 46.44 -8.95
N LEU A 124 -3.69 45.84 -9.52
CA LEU A 124 -2.63 46.61 -10.17
C LEU A 124 -3.18 47.49 -11.30
N SER A 125 -4.06 46.94 -12.15
CA SER A 125 -4.72 47.71 -13.22
C SER A 125 -5.57 48.85 -12.65
N GLU A 126 -6.43 48.55 -11.68
CA GLU A 126 -7.34 49.54 -11.07
C GLU A 126 -6.57 50.72 -10.45
N TYR A 127 -5.51 50.43 -9.68
CA TYR A 127 -4.73 51.48 -9.02
C TYR A 127 -3.88 52.29 -10.01
N ASN A 128 -3.34 51.66 -11.05
CA ASN A 128 -2.63 52.38 -12.11
C ASN A 128 -3.55 53.34 -12.85
N GLU A 129 -4.80 52.94 -13.15
CA GLU A 129 -5.79 53.80 -13.78
C GLU A 129 -6.12 55.01 -12.89
N LYS A 130 -6.32 54.80 -11.58
CA LYS A 130 -6.58 55.90 -10.64
C LYS A 130 -5.40 56.87 -10.52
N ILE A 131 -4.17 56.35 -10.45
CA ILE A 131 -2.96 57.18 -10.40
C ILE A 131 -2.82 58.01 -11.69
N ALA A 132 -3.01 57.37 -12.86
CA ALA A 132 -2.97 58.06 -14.15
C ALA A 132 -4.05 59.14 -14.28
N ALA A 133 -5.24 58.91 -13.73
CA ALA A 133 -6.30 59.92 -13.68
C ALA A 133 -5.87 61.13 -12.83
N ILE A 134 -5.22 60.92 -11.69
CA ILE A 134 -4.69 62.01 -10.87
C ILE A 134 -3.55 62.75 -11.59
N ASP A 135 -2.64 62.03 -12.27
CA ASP A 135 -1.59 62.66 -13.09
C ASP A 135 -2.20 63.57 -14.17
N GLY A 136 -3.28 63.12 -14.81
CA GLY A 136 -4.05 63.93 -15.75
C GLY A 136 -4.67 65.19 -15.12
N GLN A 137 -5.18 65.09 -13.89
CA GLN A 137 -5.71 66.25 -13.16
C GLN A 137 -4.62 67.25 -12.79
N ILE A 138 -3.44 66.78 -12.33
CA ILE A 138 -2.29 67.64 -12.03
C ILE A 138 -1.86 68.41 -13.28
N LEU A 139 -1.73 67.70 -14.41
CA LEU A 139 -1.37 68.33 -15.68
C LEU A 139 -2.39 69.39 -16.11
N ALA A 140 -3.69 69.10 -15.98
CA ALA A 140 -4.75 70.04 -16.30
C ALA A 140 -4.69 71.30 -15.42
N ILE A 141 -4.43 71.16 -14.11
CA ILE A 141 -4.27 72.30 -13.20
C ILE A 141 -3.06 73.15 -13.60
N GLN A 142 -1.94 72.52 -13.95
CA GLN A 142 -0.73 73.24 -14.39
C GLN A 142 -0.97 74.01 -15.69
N GLN A 143 -1.64 73.39 -16.66
CA GLN A 143 -1.98 74.06 -17.92
C GLN A 143 -2.91 75.25 -17.69
N GLN A 144 -3.97 75.05 -16.88
CA GLN A 144 -4.91 76.11 -16.53
C GLN A 144 -4.21 77.28 -15.81
N TYR A 145 -3.29 76.99 -14.88
CA TYR A 145 -2.48 78.00 -14.21
C TYR A 145 -1.72 78.89 -15.21
N TYR A 146 -1.03 78.31 -16.18
CA TYR A 146 -0.26 79.09 -17.17
C TYR A 146 -1.15 79.93 -18.08
N GLU A 147 -2.31 79.41 -18.47
CA GLU A 147 -3.29 80.16 -19.25
C GLU A 147 -3.86 81.36 -18.48
N ASP A 148 -4.25 81.13 -17.23
CA ASP A 148 -4.80 82.17 -16.35
C ASP A 148 -3.74 83.22 -16.01
N GLU A 149 -2.50 82.81 -15.74
CA GLU A 149 -1.38 83.73 -15.51
C GLU A 149 -1.15 84.64 -16.73
N LYS A 150 -1.15 84.06 -17.94
CA LYS A 150 -1.03 84.82 -19.19
C LYS A 150 -2.19 85.79 -19.37
N ASN A 151 -3.41 85.36 -19.07
CA ASN A 151 -4.60 86.21 -19.18
C ASN A 151 -4.55 87.39 -18.19
N ILE A 152 -4.16 87.14 -16.94
CA ILE A 152 -4.01 88.19 -15.91
C ILE A 152 -2.93 89.20 -16.31
N LYS A 153 -1.77 88.75 -16.82
CA LYS A 153 -0.69 89.64 -17.29
C LYS A 153 -1.10 90.58 -18.43
N ASN A 154 -2.11 90.21 -19.21
CA ASN A 154 -2.60 90.98 -20.35
C ASN A 154 -3.75 91.95 -20.01
N GLN A 155 -4.22 91.97 -18.76
CA GLN A 155 -5.28 92.89 -18.34
C GLN A 155 -4.76 94.33 -18.18
N PRO A 156 -5.55 95.36 -18.55
CA PRO A 156 -5.15 96.76 -18.40
C PRO A 156 -5.34 97.26 -16.95
N ILE A 157 -4.72 96.57 -15.99
CA ILE A 157 -4.79 96.87 -14.56
C ILE A 157 -3.40 97.18 -13.99
N ALA A 158 -3.33 97.80 -12.81
CA ALA A 158 -2.07 98.17 -12.20
C ALA A 158 -1.24 96.94 -11.81
N MET A 159 0.08 97.03 -12.00
CA MET A 159 1.02 95.92 -11.80
C MET A 159 0.95 95.27 -10.41
N GLN A 160 0.70 96.06 -9.36
CA GLN A 160 0.54 95.52 -8.00
C GLN A 160 -0.65 94.54 -7.90
N PHE A 161 -1.75 94.81 -8.62
CA PHE A 161 -2.90 93.90 -8.67
C PHE A 161 -2.59 92.65 -9.50
N ILE A 162 -1.83 92.77 -10.59
CA ILE A 162 -1.35 91.62 -11.38
C ILE A 162 -0.54 90.68 -10.49
N THR A 163 0.46 91.20 -9.77
CA THR A 163 1.32 90.40 -8.89
C THR A 163 0.50 89.69 -7.81
N SER A 164 -0.45 90.39 -7.17
CA SER A 164 -1.31 89.82 -6.12
C SER A 164 -2.20 88.69 -6.66
N GLN A 165 -2.81 88.88 -7.83
CA GLN A 165 -3.65 87.84 -8.45
C GLN A 165 -2.84 86.61 -8.87
N ILE A 166 -1.65 86.78 -9.45
CA ILE A 166 -0.77 85.67 -9.81
C ILE A 166 -0.30 84.91 -8.58
N GLN A 167 0.05 85.60 -7.49
CA GLN A 167 0.41 84.96 -6.23
C GLN A 167 -0.73 84.10 -5.67
N LYS A 168 -1.95 84.63 -5.69
CA LYS A 168 -3.13 83.88 -5.25
C LYS A 168 -3.39 82.66 -6.14
N LEU A 169 -3.31 82.82 -7.46
CA LEU A 169 -3.47 81.73 -8.43
C LEU A 169 -2.42 80.63 -8.21
N ALA A 170 -1.16 81.00 -7.97
CA ALA A 170 -0.08 80.06 -7.68
C ALA A 170 -0.36 79.28 -6.38
N GLN A 171 -0.75 79.98 -5.30
CA GLN A 171 -1.09 79.34 -4.02
C GLN A 171 -2.26 78.35 -4.17
N GLU A 172 -3.28 78.71 -4.94
CA GLU A 172 -4.43 77.84 -5.19
C GLU A 172 -4.04 76.60 -6.01
N ALA A 173 -3.26 76.78 -7.07
CA ALA A 173 -2.77 75.67 -7.90
C ALA A 173 -1.86 74.73 -7.09
N ASP A 174 -0.89 75.27 -6.36
CA ASP A 174 0.04 74.48 -5.52
C ASP A 174 -0.69 73.71 -4.43
N SER A 175 -1.65 74.34 -3.75
CA SER A 175 -2.46 73.67 -2.72
C SER A 175 -3.20 72.46 -3.30
N LYS A 176 -3.81 72.63 -4.48
CA LYS A 176 -4.59 71.58 -5.14
C LYS A 176 -3.72 70.45 -5.67
N ILE A 177 -2.57 70.79 -6.27
CA ILE A 177 -1.57 69.80 -6.71
C ILE A 177 -1.02 69.00 -5.53
N ASN A 178 -0.70 69.66 -4.41
CA ASN A 178 -0.23 68.97 -3.20
C ASN A 178 -1.29 68.02 -2.63
N GLN A 179 -2.56 68.40 -2.65
CA GLN A 179 -3.66 67.52 -2.25
C GLN A 179 -3.72 66.26 -3.15
N LEU A 180 -3.57 66.42 -4.46
CA LEU A 180 -3.56 65.31 -5.41
C LEU A 180 -2.36 64.38 -5.21
N TYR A 181 -1.17 64.91 -4.90
CA TYR A 181 -0.02 64.07 -4.56
C TYR A 181 -0.24 63.26 -3.28
N LEU A 182 -0.88 63.83 -2.27
CA LEU A 182 -1.24 63.09 -1.06
C LEU A 182 -2.25 61.97 -1.35
N GLU A 183 -3.20 62.22 -2.25
CA GLU A 183 -4.16 61.20 -2.70
C GLU A 183 -3.47 60.06 -3.47
N GLN A 184 -2.52 60.36 -4.36
CA GLN A 184 -1.71 59.32 -5.01
C GLN A 184 -0.95 58.46 -4.01
N GLU A 185 -0.34 59.08 -3.00
CA GLU A 185 0.41 58.34 -1.98
C GLU A 185 -0.53 57.47 -1.13
N ALA A 186 -1.71 57.98 -0.78
CA ALA A 186 -2.73 57.19 -0.09
C ALA A 186 -3.17 55.97 -0.91
N LEU A 187 -3.37 56.13 -2.22
CA LEU A 187 -3.70 55.02 -3.13
C LEU A 187 -2.58 53.97 -3.18
N ARG A 188 -1.31 54.40 -3.24
CA ARG A 188 -0.15 53.48 -3.23
C ARG A 188 -0.08 52.67 -1.94
N LEU A 189 -0.31 53.32 -0.79
CA LEU A 189 -0.34 52.64 0.51
C LEU A 189 -1.51 51.67 0.63
N GLU A 190 -2.70 52.05 0.13
CA GLU A 190 -3.86 51.18 0.13
C GLU A 190 -3.63 49.94 -0.75
N TYR A 191 -3.05 50.11 -1.94
CA TYR A 191 -2.66 49.00 -2.81
C TYR A 191 -1.70 48.05 -2.08
N GLN A 192 -0.62 48.56 -1.50
CA GLN A 192 0.35 47.74 -0.76
C GLN A 192 -0.31 46.97 0.40
N ARG A 193 -1.25 47.60 1.10
CA ARG A 193 -2.01 46.94 2.17
C ARG A 193 -2.86 45.79 1.61
N LYS A 194 -3.61 46.02 0.53
CA LYS A 194 -4.46 44.98 -0.09
C LYS A 194 -3.65 43.82 -0.62
N ILE A 195 -2.48 44.06 -1.21
CA ILE A 195 -1.56 43.00 -1.65
C ILE A 195 -1.12 42.14 -0.46
N LYS A 196 -0.67 42.77 0.64
CA LYS A 196 -0.29 42.02 1.85
C LYS A 196 -1.44 41.22 2.44
N GLU A 197 -2.66 41.75 2.42
CA GLU A 197 -3.85 41.02 2.88
C GLU A 197 -4.09 39.78 2.01
N LEU A 198 -3.99 39.89 0.67
CA LEU A 198 -4.10 38.75 -0.24
C LEU A 198 -2.97 37.73 -0.08
N GLU A 199 -1.72 38.17 0.07
CA GLU A 199 -0.58 37.28 0.33
C GLU A 199 -0.72 36.55 1.68
N SER A 200 -1.24 37.23 2.71
CA SER A 200 -1.47 36.61 4.02
C SER A 200 -2.58 35.55 4.01
N GLN A 201 -3.54 35.68 3.07
CA GLN A 201 -4.54 34.65 2.84
C GLN A 201 -3.93 33.37 2.29
N ASP A 202 -2.74 33.40 1.69
CA ASP A 202 -2.05 32.21 1.16
C ASP A 202 -1.46 31.33 2.29
N VAL A 203 -0.96 31.96 3.36
CA VAL A 203 -0.17 31.31 4.43
C VAL A 203 -1.01 30.66 5.54
N SER A 204 -2.31 30.97 5.64
CA SER A 204 -3.15 30.49 6.74
C SER A 204 -3.83 29.15 6.45
N TYR A 205 -3.08 28.05 6.23
CA TYR A 205 -3.59 26.66 6.38
C TYR A 205 -2.48 25.66 6.68
#